data_AF-A0A916LJ17-F1
#
_entry.id   AF-A0A916LJ17-F1
#
_cell.length_a   1.000
_cell.length_b   1.000
_cell.length_c   1.000
_cell.angle_alpha   90.00
_cell.angle_beta   90.00
_cell.angle_gamma   90.00
#
_symmetry.space_group_name_H-M   'P 1'
#
loop_
_entity.id
_entity.type
_entity.pdbx_description
1 polymer ?
#
loop_
_entity_poly.entity_id
_entity_poly.type
_entity_poly.pdbx_seq_one_letter_code
_entity_poly.pdbx_strand_id
1 'polypeptide(L)' 'MLKALIVLCDELNLNCEISVEAPMACGTGLCQGCAVKSRYGNDKLACKDGPVFNSKEV' A
#
# COMPACT_ATOMS: atom_id res chain seq x y z
N MET A 1 -7.49 4.83 9.78
CA MET A 1 -6.33 5.28 10.57
C MET A 1 -5.16 5.70 9.68
N LEU A 2 -4.56 4.79 8.89
CA LEU A 2 -3.38 5.10 8.05
C LEU A 2 -3.58 6.30 7.11
N LYS A 3 -4.77 6.45 6.50
CA LYS A 3 -5.08 7.59 5.63
C LYS A 3 -4.87 8.96 6.30
N ALA A 4 -5.20 9.10 7.58
CA ALA A 4 -5.01 10.36 8.30
C ALA A 4 -3.52 10.64 8.57
N LEU A 5 -2.75 9.60 8.88
CA LEU A 5 -1.29 9.72 9.06
C LEU A 5 -0.59 10.09 7.75
N ILE A 6 -1.03 9.52 6.63
CA ILE A 6 -0.50 9.88 5.30
C ILE A 6 -0.67 11.37 5.03
N VAL A 7 -1.87 11.91 5.28
CA VAL A 7 -2.15 13.35 5.10
C VAL A 7 -1.25 14.20 5.99
N LEU A 8 -1.12 13.86 7.28
CA LEU A 8 -0.25 14.60 8.20
C LEU A 8 1.23 14.54 7.79
N CYS A 9 1.72 13.38 7.38
CA CYS A 9 3.10 13.23 6.90
C CYS A 9 3.34 14.05 5.62
N ASP A 10 2.35 14.15 4.73
CA ASP A 10 2.44 14.95 3.51
C ASP A 10 2.46 16.45 3.81
N GLU A 11 1.61 16.92 4.73
CA GLU A 11 1.61 18.32 5.22
C GLU A 11 2.95 18.72 5.87
N LEU A 12 3.58 17.79 6.60
CA LEU A 12 4.89 17.99 7.22
C LEU A 12 6.07 17.67 6.27
N ASN A 13 5.79 17.31 5.02
CA ASN A 13 6.75 16.89 4.00
C ASN A 13 7.74 15.80 4.48
N LEU A 14 7.22 14.83 5.23
CA LEU A 14 7.96 13.69 5.77
C LEU A 14 7.85 12.49 4.83
N ASN A 15 8.93 11.70 4.75
CA ASN A 15 8.86 10.38 4.15
C ASN A 15 8.03 9.46 5.04
N CYS A 16 7.05 8.78 4.45
CA CYS A 16 6.13 7.92 5.18
C CYS A 16 6.01 6.57 4.48
N GLU A 17 6.32 5.51 5.21
CA GLU A 17 6.07 4.13 4.81
C GLU A 17 4.89 3.60 5.63
N ILE A 18 4.00 2.86 4.98
CA ILE A 18 2.79 2.32 5.58
C ILE A 18 2.69 0.83 5.32
N SER A 19 2.40 0.05 6.36
CA SER A 19 2.02 -1.35 6.20
C SER A 19 0.51 -1.43 6.03
N VAL A 20 0.05 -1.82 4.85
CA VAL A 20 -1.39 -1.87 4.54
C VAL A 20 -1.97 -3.26 4.78
N GLU A 21 -3.22 -3.28 5.22
CA GLU A 21 -4.03 -4.50 5.27
C GLU A 21 -4.86 -4.60 4.00
N ALA A 22 -4.88 -5.78 3.38
CA ALA A 22 -5.68 -6.07 2.19
C ALA A 22 -6.26 -7.49 2.30
N PRO A 23 -7.45 -7.77 1.73
CA PRO A 23 -8.00 -9.11 1.67
C PRO A 23 -6.99 -10.08 1.07
N MET A 24 -6.67 -11.16 1.78
CA MET A 24 -5.60 -12.06 1.36
C MET A 24 -6.05 -13.51 1.51
N ALA A 25 -6.17 -14.20 0.37
CA ALA A 25 -6.51 -15.63 0.34
C ALA A 25 -5.27 -16.51 0.20
N CYS A 26 -4.53 -16.37 -0.92
CA CYS A 26 -3.38 -17.26 -1.19
C CYS A 26 -2.05 -16.80 -0.58
N GLY A 27 -1.84 -15.50 -0.37
CA GLY A 27 -0.58 -14.94 0.14
C GLY A 27 0.65 -15.11 -0.78
N THR A 28 0.50 -15.64 -1.99
CA THR A 28 1.61 -15.93 -2.92
C THR A 28 1.51 -15.16 -4.24
N GLY A 29 0.52 -14.28 -4.36
CA GLY A 29 0.28 -13.43 -5.53
C GLY A 29 -0.53 -14.10 -6.65
N LEU A 30 -0.87 -15.39 -6.52
CA LEU A 30 -1.60 -16.12 -7.57
C LEU A 30 -3.06 -15.67 -7.70
N CYS A 31 -3.78 -15.52 -6.58
CA CYS A 31 -5.20 -15.19 -6.59
C CYS A 31 -5.48 -13.70 -6.82
N GLN A 32 -4.47 -12.84 -6.72
CA GLN A 32 -4.53 -11.38 -6.89
C GLN A 32 -5.56 -10.63 -6.01
N GLY A 33 -6.17 -11.31 -5.03
CA GLY A 33 -7.20 -10.72 -4.16
C GLY A 33 -6.68 -9.62 -3.23
N CYS A 34 -5.36 -9.55 -3.01
CA CYS A 34 -4.71 -8.54 -2.19
C CYS A 34 -4.18 -7.35 -3.00
N ALA A 35 -4.83 -7.04 -4.14
CA ALA A 35 -4.46 -5.90 -4.97
C ALA A 35 -4.66 -4.57 -4.21
N VAL A 36 -3.67 -3.70 -4.31
CA VAL A 36 -3.58 -2.35 -3.75
C VAL A 36 -3.39 -1.41 -4.92
N LYS A 37 -4.23 -0.38 -4.96
CA LYS A 37 -4.22 0.57 -6.06
C LYS A 37 -2.93 1.40 -6.03
N SER A 38 -2.18 1.37 -7.12
CA SER A 38 -1.01 2.23 -7.29
C SER A 38 -1.43 3.59 -7.86
N ARG A 39 -0.74 4.65 -7.45
CA ARG A 39 -0.79 5.97 -8.10
C ARG A 39 -0.01 5.99 -9.41
N TYR A 40 0.90 5.03 -9.59
CA TYR A 40 1.78 4.92 -10.74
C TYR A 40 1.62 3.55 -11.42
N GLY A 41 0.97 3.53 -12.58
CA GLY A 41 0.86 2.32 -13.40
C GLY A 41 -0.13 1.27 -12.86
N ASN A 42 0.29 0.01 -12.88
CA ASN A 42 -0.55 -1.13 -12.52
C ASN A 42 -0.73 -1.27 -11.01
N ASP A 43 -1.82 -1.91 -10.59
CA ASP A 43 -2.05 -2.29 -9.19
C ASP A 43 -0.93 -3.20 -8.67
N LYS A 44 -0.64 -3.06 -7.38
CA LYS A 44 0.38 -3.82 -6.66
C LYS A 44 -0.25 -4.86 -5.76
N LEU A 45 0.40 -5.99 -5.57
CA LEU A 45 -0.11 -7.06 -4.70
C LEU A 45 0.51 -6.94 -3.32
N ALA A 46 -0.28 -6.72 -2.27
CA ALA A 46 0.23 -6.57 -0.89
C ALA A 46 1.10 -7.76 -0.43
N CYS A 47 0.79 -8.99 -0.84
CA CYS A 47 1.57 -10.18 -0.48
C CYS A 47 2.89 -10.36 -1.26
N LYS A 48 3.08 -9.65 -2.38
CA LYS A 48 4.23 -9.83 -3.28
C LYS A 48 5.09 -8.57 -3.39
N ASP A 49 4.44 -7.43 -3.57
CA ASP A 49 5.07 -6.12 -3.72
C ASP A 49 5.10 -5.32 -2.41
N GLY A 50 4.26 -5.70 -1.44
CA GLY A 50 4.15 -5.08 -0.12
C GLY A 50 4.64 -5.99 1.02
N PRO A 51 4.01 -5.94 2.22
CA PRO A 51 2.83 -5.15 2.60
C PRO A 51 3.16 -3.69 2.95
N VAL A 52 4.46 -3.34 3.01
CA VAL A 52 4.94 -2.00 3.30
C VAL A 52 5.12 -1.23 1.99
N PHE A 53 4.49 -0.06 1.89
CA PHE A 53 4.54 0.79 0.71
C PHE A 53 4.89 2.23 1.10
N ASN A 54 5.48 2.97 0.16
CA ASN A 54 5.61 4.41 0.31
C ASN A 54 4.23 5.07 0.17
N SER A 55 3.89 6.00 1.07
CA SER A 55 2.59 6.68 1.06
C SER A 55 2.32 7.51 -0.21
N LYS A 56 3.36 7.89 -0.95
CA LYS A 56 3.24 8.61 -2.23
C LYS A 56 3.01 7.68 -3.41
N GLU A 57 3.19 6.37 -3.23
CA GLU A 57 3.01 5.35 -4.25
C GLU A 57 1.58 4.78 -4.25
N VAL A 58 0.95 4.67 -3.08
CA VAL A 58 -0.38 4.06 -2.87
C VAL A 58 -1.42 5.00 -2.25
#